data_AF-A0A496SIE4-F1
#
_entry.id   AF-A0A496SIE4-F1
#
_cell.length_a   1.000
_cell.length_b   1.000
_cell.length_c   1.000
_cell.angle_alpha   90.00
_cell.angle_beta   90.00
_cell.angle_gamma   90.00
#
_symmetry.space_group_name_H-M   'P 1'
#
loop_
_entity.id
_entity.type
_entity.pdbx_description
1 polymer ?
#
loop_
_entity_poly.entity_id
_entity_poly.type
_entity_poly.pdbx_seq_one_letter_code
_entity_poly.pdbx_strand_id
1 'polypeptide(L)'
;MRSVRYVVRFDERDALDARLVGNKAKNLAELARRGFPVPRFFCVTTRAFREFVEFAGVEGLPPEEAREVLASSPVPEPVALEIAEEYRRWGGVASAVRSSATGEDSPEVSWAGQLDSFLGVEGQEALLEAVRRCWCSLWKENVLVYCRRKGIPHHEVSLGVIVQEMVRAELSGVAFTADPVTGGEGIIVEPELEGKLRQELTELLRAIEAHYGFPQDVEWAYEGGRFYVLQARPITTVRPVWTRAFFDERFPHPVSPLGWSVLGDLVRRRAFVDPLRYLGYEDPDEVEIFRLIRG
;
A
#
# COMPACT_ATOMS: atom_id res chain seq x y z
N MET A 1 -15.41 -9.68 25.88
CA MET A 1 -15.06 -8.62 24.92
C MET A 1 -13.64 -8.86 24.44
N ARG A 2 -13.38 -8.93 23.14
CA ARG A 2 -11.99 -8.86 22.65
C ARG A 2 -11.50 -7.45 22.94
N SER A 3 -10.36 -7.32 23.62
CA SER A 3 -9.69 -6.03 23.81
C SER A 3 -9.51 -5.37 22.45
N VAL A 4 -9.81 -4.08 22.34
CA VAL A 4 -9.40 -3.28 21.18
C VAL A 4 -7.87 -3.37 21.10
N ARG A 5 -7.35 -3.56 19.89
CA ARG A 5 -5.93 -3.70 19.60
C ARG A 5 -5.52 -2.52 18.71
N TYR A 6 -4.57 -1.73 19.17
CA TYR A 6 -4.10 -0.52 18.50
C TYR A 6 -2.80 -0.74 17.72
N VAL A 7 -2.03 -1.77 18.03
CA VAL A 7 -0.77 -2.13 17.37
C VAL A 7 -0.85 -3.55 16.80
N VAL A 8 -0.33 -3.72 15.59
CA VAL A 8 -0.26 -5.02 14.90
C VAL A 8 1.15 -5.20 14.34
N ARG A 9 1.82 -6.29 14.70
CA ARG A 9 3.18 -6.59 14.19
C ARG A 9 3.12 -7.19 12.79
N PHE A 10 4.16 -6.98 11.99
CA PHE A 10 4.25 -7.46 10.60
C PHE A 10 4.05 -8.97 10.42
N ASP A 11 4.35 -9.77 11.45
CA ASP A 11 4.27 -11.24 11.46
C ASP A 11 2.86 -11.76 11.85
N GLU A 12 1.93 -10.86 12.20
CA GLU A 12 0.57 -11.22 12.57
C GLU A 12 -0.37 -11.29 11.35
N ARG A 13 -1.43 -12.11 11.43
CA ARG A 13 -2.42 -12.22 10.35
C ARG A 13 -3.16 -10.91 10.11
N ASP A 14 -3.42 -10.15 11.17
CA ASP A 14 -4.12 -8.87 11.11
C ASP A 14 -3.33 -7.81 10.30
N ALA A 15 -2.02 -7.98 10.11
CA ALA A 15 -1.21 -7.10 9.28
C ALA A 15 -1.55 -7.21 7.78
N LEU A 16 -2.30 -8.25 7.39
CA LEU A 16 -2.78 -8.43 6.01
C LEU A 16 -4.14 -7.76 5.77
N ASP A 17 -4.77 -7.17 6.80
CA ASP A 17 -6.02 -6.42 6.65
C ASP A 17 -5.73 -4.95 6.33
N ALA A 18 -5.79 -4.61 5.04
CA ALA A 18 -5.60 -3.24 4.56
C ALA A 18 -6.58 -2.22 5.17
N ARG A 19 -7.76 -2.64 5.65
CA ARG A 19 -8.69 -1.73 6.35
C ARG A 19 -8.23 -1.39 7.77
N LEU A 20 -7.42 -2.26 8.36
CA LEU A 20 -6.86 -2.11 9.70
C LEU A 20 -5.51 -1.39 9.70
N VAL A 21 -4.65 -1.66 8.73
CA VAL A 21 -3.25 -1.16 8.72
C VAL A 21 -2.92 -0.21 7.57
N GLY A 22 -3.83 -0.05 6.60
CA GLY A 22 -3.57 0.65 5.34
C GLY A 22 -2.79 -0.20 4.35
N ASN A 23 -2.76 0.25 3.08
CA ASN A 23 -2.25 -0.58 1.98
C ASN A 23 -0.73 -0.78 2.01
N LYS A 24 0.05 0.27 2.31
CA LYS A 24 1.51 0.16 2.39
C LYS A 24 1.94 -0.87 3.43
N ALA A 25 1.32 -0.82 4.62
CA ALA A 25 1.63 -1.74 5.70
C ALA A 25 1.28 -3.18 5.32
N LYS A 26 0.12 -3.37 4.68
CA LYS A 26 -0.31 -4.68 4.17
C LYS A 26 0.68 -5.24 3.14
N ASN A 27 1.09 -4.44 2.15
CA ASN A 27 2.03 -4.90 1.11
C ASN A 27 3.40 -5.26 1.72
N LEU A 28 3.91 -4.45 2.65
CA LEU A 28 5.13 -4.79 3.38
C LEU A 28 4.99 -6.06 4.22
N ALA A 29 3.84 -6.29 4.84
CA ALA A 29 3.58 -7.49 5.63
C ALA A 29 3.55 -8.75 4.74
N GLU A 30 2.95 -8.67 3.56
CA GLU A 30 2.97 -9.76 2.59
C GLU A 30 4.40 -10.15 2.20
N LEU A 31 5.23 -9.16 1.85
CA LEU A 31 6.63 -9.40 1.52
C LEU A 31 7.41 -9.99 2.70
N ALA A 32 7.28 -9.42 3.89
CA ALA A 32 7.98 -9.90 5.08
C ALA A 32 7.61 -11.36 5.40
N ARG A 33 6.31 -11.71 5.31
CA ARG A 33 5.82 -13.08 5.53
C ARG A 33 6.27 -14.08 4.47
N ARG A 34 6.60 -13.60 3.27
CA ARG A 34 7.16 -14.40 2.18
C ARG A 34 8.68 -14.52 2.22
N GLY A 35 9.33 -13.94 3.23
CA GLY A 35 10.77 -14.04 3.44
C GLY A 35 11.60 -13.03 2.65
N PHE A 36 10.96 -12.05 2.00
CA PHE A 36 11.67 -10.91 1.41
C PHE A 36 12.38 -10.10 2.51
N PRO A 37 13.49 -9.42 2.18
CA PRO A 37 14.28 -8.69 3.16
C PRO A 37 13.60 -7.38 3.55
N VAL A 38 12.57 -7.44 4.39
CA VAL A 38 11.87 -6.26 4.90
C VAL A 38 12.37 -5.97 6.32
N PRO A 39 12.79 -4.74 6.65
CA PRO A 39 13.12 -4.38 8.03
C PRO A 39 11.91 -4.59 8.93
N ARG A 40 12.14 -5.02 10.17
CA ARG A 40 11.06 -5.28 11.13
C ARG A 40 10.18 -4.03 11.27
N PHE A 41 8.86 -4.22 11.30
CA PHE A 41 7.92 -3.12 11.47
C PHE A 41 6.63 -3.54 12.18
N PHE A 42 5.92 -2.57 12.75
CA PHE A 42 4.61 -2.74 13.35
C PHE A 42 3.76 -1.60 12.84
N CYS A 43 2.46 -1.86 12.76
CA CYS A 43 1.51 -0.86 12.34
C CYS A 43 0.69 -0.39 13.54
N VAL A 44 0.67 0.92 13.75
CA VAL A 44 -0.36 1.59 14.53
C VAL A 44 -1.61 1.64 13.66
N THR A 45 -2.65 0.97 14.12
CA THR A 45 -3.85 0.65 13.33
C THR A 45 -4.73 1.86 13.06
N THR A 46 -5.64 1.74 12.10
CA THR A 46 -6.71 2.69 11.83
C THR A 46 -7.68 2.85 13.01
N ARG A 47 -7.75 1.88 13.93
CA ARG A 47 -8.51 2.02 15.18
C ARG A 47 -7.88 3.04 16.12
N ALA A 48 -6.55 3.04 16.21
CA ALA A 48 -5.81 4.01 17.01
C ALA A 48 -6.00 5.44 16.47
N PHE A 49 -6.02 5.58 15.14
CA PHE A 49 -6.35 6.83 14.48
C PHE A 49 -7.77 7.32 14.83
N ARG A 50 -8.78 6.44 14.75
CA ARG A 50 -10.16 6.82 15.10
C ARG A 50 -10.29 7.23 16.57
N GLU A 51 -9.66 6.48 17.47
CA GLU A 51 -9.59 6.84 18.90
C GLU A 51 -8.98 8.24 19.10
N PHE A 52 -7.90 8.56 18.39
CA PHE A 52 -7.28 9.88 18.46
C PHE A 52 -8.19 11.00 17.95
N VAL A 53 -8.87 10.78 16.83
CA VAL A 53 -9.82 11.76 16.26
C VAL A 53 -11.02 11.98 17.17
N GLU A 54 -11.58 10.91 17.74
CA GLU A 54 -12.68 10.96 18.70
C GLU A 54 -12.26 11.67 19.99
N PHE A 55 -11.09 11.30 20.55
CA PHE A 55 -10.52 11.94 21.73
C PHE A 55 -10.27 13.45 21.54
N ALA A 56 -9.79 13.84 20.36
CA ALA A 56 -9.58 15.26 20.02
C ALA A 56 -10.89 16.03 19.83
N GLY A 57 -12.02 15.35 19.62
CA GLY A 57 -13.35 15.97 19.49
C GLY A 57 -13.49 16.86 18.24
N VAL A 58 -12.85 16.47 17.13
CA VAL A 58 -12.78 17.32 15.92
C VAL A 58 -13.86 17.01 14.86
N GLU A 59 -14.75 16.07 15.14
CA GLU A 59 -15.86 15.75 14.23
C GLU A 59 -16.78 16.96 14.02
N GLY A 60 -17.01 17.30 12.75
CA GLY A 60 -17.87 18.42 12.37
C GLY A 60 -17.21 19.80 12.43
N LEU A 61 -15.97 19.91 12.90
CA LEU A 61 -15.23 21.17 12.85
C LEU A 61 -14.77 21.49 11.41
N PRO A 62 -14.63 22.78 11.06
CA PRO A 62 -13.92 23.18 9.85
C PRO A 62 -12.50 22.59 9.83
N PRO A 63 -11.97 22.19 8.65
CA PRO A 63 -10.66 21.54 8.58
C PRO A 63 -9.51 22.34 9.21
N GLU A 64 -9.55 23.67 9.13
CA GLU A 64 -8.56 24.59 9.70
C GLU A 64 -8.58 24.52 11.23
N GLU A 65 -9.76 24.57 11.85
CA GLU A 65 -9.94 24.45 13.30
C GLU A 65 -9.58 23.04 13.79
N ALA A 66 -10.05 22.00 13.07
CA ALA A 66 -9.72 20.61 13.37
C ALA A 66 -8.20 20.39 13.37
N ARG A 67 -7.48 21.01 12.42
CA ARG A 67 -6.02 20.93 12.35
C ARG A 67 -5.34 21.51 13.59
N GLU A 68 -5.78 22.66 14.08
CA GLU A 68 -5.22 23.30 15.28
C GLU A 68 -5.47 22.45 16.54
N VAL A 69 -6.67 21.88 16.67
CA VAL A 69 -7.03 21.01 17.79
C VAL A 69 -6.22 19.71 17.74
N LEU A 70 -6.12 19.03 16.60
CA LEU A 70 -5.30 17.83 16.45
C LEU A 70 -3.82 18.11 16.71
N ALA A 71 -3.33 19.28 16.29
CA ALA A 71 -1.95 19.68 16.50
C ALA A 71 -1.59 19.89 17.99
N SER A 72 -2.57 20.14 18.86
CA SER A 72 -2.37 20.29 20.30
C SER A 72 -2.84 19.09 21.14
N SER A 73 -3.61 18.19 20.55
CA SER A 73 -4.14 16.99 21.24
C SER A 73 -3.06 15.92 21.41
N PRO A 74 -2.86 15.36 22.62
CA PRO A 74 -1.94 14.23 22.81
C PRO A 74 -2.50 12.93 22.20
N VAL A 75 -1.61 11.96 21.98
CA VAL A 75 -2.03 10.58 21.68
C VAL A 75 -2.77 10.01 22.90
N PRO A 76 -3.96 9.38 22.75
CA PRO A 76 -4.71 8.84 23.89
C PRO A 76 -3.89 7.82 24.67
N GLU A 77 -4.00 7.84 26.01
CA GLU A 77 -3.16 7.01 26.90
C GLU A 77 -3.18 5.51 26.54
N PRO A 78 -4.34 4.85 26.26
CA PRO A 78 -4.34 3.44 25.89
C PRO A 78 -3.53 3.14 24.62
N VAL A 79 -3.62 4.03 23.63
CA VAL A 79 -2.89 3.93 22.36
C VAL A 79 -1.39 4.17 22.59
N ALA A 80 -1.06 5.20 23.35
CA ALA A 80 0.33 5.56 23.65
C ALA A 80 1.05 4.43 24.42
N LEU A 81 0.36 3.80 25.37
CA LEU A 81 0.89 2.66 26.13
C LEU A 81 1.18 1.45 25.21
N GLU A 82 0.26 1.08 24.33
CA GLU A 82 0.45 -0.05 23.42
C GLU A 82 1.61 0.18 22.44
N ILE A 83 1.72 1.40 21.88
CA ILE A 83 2.84 1.80 21.02
C ILE A 83 4.17 1.73 21.80
N ALA A 84 4.20 2.28 23.02
CA ALA A 84 5.39 2.30 23.86
C ALA A 84 5.82 0.90 24.30
N GLU A 85 4.89 0.00 24.60
CA GLU A 85 5.18 -1.40 24.91
C GLU A 85 5.84 -2.12 23.73
N GLU A 86 5.28 -2.00 22.53
CA GLU A 86 5.86 -2.65 21.36
C GLU A 86 7.21 -2.03 20.96
N TYR A 87 7.34 -0.70 21.04
CA TYR A 87 8.62 -0.02 20.79
C TYR A 87 9.72 -0.44 21.78
N ARG A 88 9.39 -0.58 23.07
CA ARG A 88 10.34 -1.08 24.08
C ARG A 88 10.72 -2.54 23.86
N ARG A 89 9.77 -3.40 23.43
CA ARG A 89 10.06 -4.80 23.08
C ARG A 89 11.11 -4.92 21.99
N TRP A 90 11.20 -3.93 21.11
CA TRP A 90 12.19 -3.89 20.04
C TRP A 90 13.53 -3.27 20.44
N GLY A 91 13.66 -2.83 21.69
CA GLY A 91 14.88 -2.21 22.20
C GLY A 91 14.98 -0.71 21.96
N GLY A 92 13.90 -0.05 21.50
CA GLY A 92 13.90 1.40 21.29
C GLY A 92 14.83 1.87 20.17
N VAL A 93 14.95 1.08 19.10
CA VAL A 93 15.81 1.39 17.95
C VAL A 93 15.30 2.59 17.16
N ALA A 94 16.21 3.25 16.43
CA ALA A 94 15.83 4.29 15.47
C ALA A 94 14.82 3.76 14.47
N SER A 95 13.77 4.53 14.20
CA SER A 95 12.64 4.09 13.38
C SER A 95 12.28 5.08 12.28
N ALA A 96 11.84 4.57 11.14
CA ALA A 96 11.10 5.31 10.14
C ALA A 96 9.59 5.20 10.46
N VAL A 97 8.92 6.35 10.58
CA VAL A 97 7.49 6.45 10.86
C VAL A 97 6.79 6.93 9.60
N ARG A 98 5.98 6.07 8.97
CA ARG A 98 5.39 6.31 7.64
C ARG A 98 3.87 6.19 7.68
N SER A 99 3.18 7.13 7.06
CA SER A 99 1.73 7.07 6.85
C SER A 99 1.33 5.93 5.89
N SER A 100 0.26 5.20 6.23
CA SER A 100 -0.30 4.09 5.47
C SER A 100 -1.82 4.26 5.38
N ALA A 101 -2.31 4.88 4.30
CA ALA A 101 -3.73 5.19 4.16
C ALA A 101 -4.53 4.00 3.64
N THR A 102 -5.80 3.93 4.03
CA THR A 102 -6.75 3.00 3.41
C THR A 102 -7.10 3.49 1.99
N GLY A 103 -7.21 2.57 1.03
CA GLY A 103 -7.62 2.91 -0.35
C GLY A 103 -6.52 3.50 -1.24
N GLU A 104 -5.28 3.59 -0.76
CA GLU A 104 -4.10 4.13 -1.46
C GLU A 104 -3.68 3.40 -2.76
N ASP A 105 -4.08 2.14 -2.93
CA ASP A 105 -3.64 1.29 -4.06
C ASP A 105 -4.75 1.09 -5.10
N SER A 106 -5.82 1.88 -5.04
CA SER A 106 -6.80 1.87 -6.14
C SER A 106 -6.24 2.64 -7.34
N PRO A 107 -6.59 2.26 -8.59
CA PRO A 107 -6.16 3.00 -9.79
C PRO A 107 -6.57 4.48 -9.76
N GLU A 108 -7.58 4.83 -8.96
CA GLU A 108 -8.21 6.16 -8.94
C GLU A 108 -7.68 7.05 -7.80
N VAL A 109 -7.17 6.45 -6.71
CA VAL A 109 -6.73 7.13 -5.49
C VAL A 109 -5.30 6.74 -5.17
N SER A 110 -4.40 7.72 -5.19
CA SER A 110 -3.00 7.59 -4.76
C SER A 110 -2.67 8.75 -3.83
N TRP A 111 -2.26 8.41 -2.60
CA TRP A 111 -1.79 9.37 -1.59
C TRP A 111 -0.30 9.69 -1.72
N ALA A 112 0.33 9.29 -2.84
CA ALA A 112 1.75 9.48 -3.11
C ALA A 112 2.17 10.94 -2.86
N GLY A 113 3.13 11.13 -1.94
CA GLY A 113 3.70 12.43 -1.60
C GLY A 113 2.76 13.41 -0.89
N GLN A 114 1.56 12.98 -0.48
CA GLN A 114 0.59 13.86 0.19
C GLN A 114 0.69 13.80 1.73
N LEU A 115 1.00 12.62 2.26
CA LEU A 115 1.02 12.33 3.69
C LEU A 115 2.45 12.27 4.23
N ASP A 116 2.60 12.53 5.53
CA ASP A 116 3.92 12.68 6.14
C ASP A 116 4.61 11.36 6.44
N SER A 117 5.94 11.40 6.38
CA SER A 117 6.85 10.36 6.86
C SER A 117 8.04 11.01 7.57
N PHE A 118 8.53 10.37 8.64
CA PHE A 118 9.63 10.84 9.48
C PHE A 118 10.70 9.75 9.55
N LEU A 119 11.97 10.11 9.39
CA LEU A 119 13.10 9.18 9.42
C LEU A 119 13.98 9.42 10.64
N GLY A 120 14.65 8.38 11.13
CA GLY A 120 15.60 8.49 12.25
C GLY A 120 14.95 8.91 13.57
N VAL A 121 13.70 8.50 13.79
CA VAL A 121 12.97 8.81 15.03
C VAL A 121 13.49 7.92 16.16
N GLU A 122 14.02 8.55 17.21
CA GLU A 122 14.61 7.87 18.37
C GLU A 122 13.92 8.32 19.66
N GLY A 123 13.55 7.35 20.50
CA GLY A 123 12.90 7.60 21.78
C GLY A 123 11.37 7.61 21.72
N GLN A 124 10.76 7.22 22.84
CA GLN A 124 9.31 7.02 22.93
C GLN A 124 8.52 8.31 22.68
N GLU A 125 8.96 9.44 23.24
CA GLU A 125 8.28 10.73 23.06
C GLU A 125 8.30 11.19 21.60
N ALA A 126 9.46 11.09 20.94
CA ALA A 126 9.61 11.43 19.54
C ALA A 126 8.79 10.50 18.63
N LEU A 127 8.68 9.21 18.99
CA LEU A 127 7.84 8.26 18.27
C LEU A 127 6.37 8.64 18.33
N LEU A 128 5.83 8.91 19.53
CA LEU A 128 4.44 9.31 19.69
C LEU A 128 4.14 10.61 18.95
N GLU A 129 5.07 11.56 18.99
CA GLU A 129 4.97 12.81 18.24
C GLU A 129 4.96 12.56 16.71
N ALA A 130 5.85 11.71 16.20
CA ALA A 130 5.88 11.37 14.79
C ALA A 130 4.59 10.67 14.32
N VAL A 131 4.06 9.73 15.11
CA VAL A 131 2.78 9.05 14.83
C VAL A 131 1.64 10.06 14.78
N ARG A 132 1.55 10.95 15.78
CA ARG A 132 0.56 12.02 15.83
C ARG A 132 0.64 12.95 14.61
N ARG A 133 1.85 13.36 14.23
CA ARG A 133 2.07 14.21 13.04
C ARG A 133 1.67 13.49 11.75
N CYS A 134 1.89 12.18 11.62
CA CYS A 134 1.36 11.41 10.51
C CYS A 134 -0.17 11.50 10.46
N TRP A 135 -0.88 11.34 11.57
CA TRP A 135 -2.34 11.52 11.63
C TRP A 135 -2.78 12.94 11.27
N CYS A 136 -2.12 13.96 11.83
CA CYS A 136 -2.42 15.36 11.51
C CYS A 136 -2.17 15.70 10.03
N SER A 137 -1.31 14.94 9.34
CA SER A 137 -1.04 15.17 7.92
C SER A 137 -2.28 15.02 7.03
N LEU A 138 -3.30 14.28 7.49
CA LEU A 138 -4.58 14.13 6.78
C LEU A 138 -5.38 15.45 6.68
N TRP A 139 -5.07 16.45 7.52
CA TRP A 139 -5.69 17.79 7.51
C TRP A 139 -4.81 18.87 6.85
N LYS A 140 -3.78 18.48 6.09
CA LYS A 140 -3.03 19.46 5.29
C LYS A 140 -3.85 19.93 4.10
N GLU A 141 -3.62 21.19 3.69
CA GLU A 141 -4.35 21.81 2.58
C GLU A 141 -4.25 21.00 1.28
N ASN A 142 -3.06 20.50 0.94
CA ASN A 142 -2.86 19.68 -0.25
C ASN A 142 -3.67 18.37 -0.23
N VAL A 143 -3.83 17.75 0.95
CA VAL A 143 -4.64 16.54 1.16
C VAL A 143 -6.12 16.87 1.02
N LEU A 144 -6.60 17.95 1.64
CA LEU A 144 -8.00 18.38 1.57
C LEU A 144 -8.41 18.75 0.13
N VAL A 145 -7.55 19.47 -0.59
CA VAL A 145 -7.74 19.77 -2.02
C VAL A 145 -7.77 18.49 -2.85
N TYR A 146 -6.90 17.53 -2.55
CA TYR A 146 -6.88 16.24 -3.22
C TYR A 146 -8.20 15.47 -3.03
N CYS A 147 -8.70 15.36 -1.79
CA CYS A 147 -9.98 14.73 -1.48
C CYS A 147 -11.13 15.37 -2.25
N ARG A 148 -11.23 16.71 -2.21
CA ARG A 148 -12.26 17.47 -2.93
C ARG A 148 -12.23 17.20 -4.44
N ARG A 149 -11.04 17.23 -5.05
CA ARG A 149 -10.88 17.00 -6.49
C ARG A 149 -11.23 15.57 -6.91
N LYS A 150 -10.99 14.59 -6.04
CA LYS A 150 -11.28 13.18 -6.30
C LYS A 150 -12.68 12.74 -5.83
N GLY A 151 -13.44 13.63 -5.18
CA GLY A 151 -14.74 13.29 -4.62
C GLY A 151 -14.68 12.31 -3.46
N ILE A 152 -13.53 12.23 -2.77
CA ILE A 152 -13.34 11.33 -1.62
C ILE A 152 -13.86 12.05 -0.37
N PRO A 153 -14.86 11.51 0.34
CA PRO A 153 -15.30 12.06 1.60
C PRO A 153 -14.17 11.98 2.63
N HIS A 154 -13.71 13.14 3.13
CA HIS A 154 -12.55 13.21 4.02
C HIS A 154 -12.70 12.36 5.29
N HIS A 155 -13.90 12.31 5.86
CA HIS A 155 -14.22 11.52 7.05
C HIS A 155 -14.18 9.99 6.82
N GLU A 156 -14.20 9.52 5.57
CA GLU A 156 -14.07 8.08 5.26
C GLU A 156 -12.61 7.63 5.19
N VAL A 157 -11.66 8.56 5.11
CA VAL A 157 -10.23 8.23 5.02
C VAL A 157 -9.71 7.85 6.40
N SER A 158 -9.29 6.59 6.54
CA SER A 158 -8.62 6.10 7.74
C SER A 158 -7.11 5.97 7.50
N LEU A 159 -6.31 6.26 8.53
CA LEU A 159 -4.85 6.26 8.41
C LEU A 159 -4.19 5.32 9.43
N GLY A 160 -3.54 4.27 8.94
CA GLY A 160 -2.55 3.52 9.71
C GLY A 160 -1.19 4.23 9.69
N VAL A 161 -0.32 3.86 10.62
CA VAL A 161 1.07 4.35 10.65
C VAL A 161 2.01 3.17 10.80
N ILE A 162 2.98 3.06 9.90
CA ILE A 162 4.05 2.07 9.96
C ILE A 162 5.16 2.65 10.84
N VAL A 163 5.58 1.88 11.84
CA VAL A 163 6.82 2.12 12.59
C VAL A 163 7.78 1.00 12.19
N GLN A 164 8.75 1.35 11.35
CA GLN A 164 9.71 0.42 10.75
C GLN A 164 11.12 0.69 11.27
N GLU A 165 11.87 -0.36 11.55
CA GLU A 165 13.29 -0.27 11.92
C GLU A 165 14.07 0.51 10.85
N MET A 166 14.85 1.51 11.29
CA MET A 166 15.62 2.35 10.39
C MET A 166 16.84 1.60 9.87
N VAL A 167 16.93 1.43 8.55
CA VAL A 167 18.14 0.90 7.88
C VAL A 167 19.15 2.04 7.73
N ARG A 168 20.39 1.86 8.22
CA ARG A 168 21.48 2.83 8.03
C ARG A 168 22.14 2.59 6.67
N ALA A 169 21.39 2.94 5.64
CA ALA A 169 21.72 2.64 4.26
C ALA A 169 23.08 3.22 3.82
N GLU A 170 23.92 2.36 3.23
CA GLU A 170 25.10 2.74 2.45
C GLU A 170 24.67 3.29 1.07
N LEU A 171 23.63 2.66 0.49
CA LEU A 171 22.96 3.07 -0.74
C LEU A 171 21.45 2.93 -0.55
N SER A 172 20.67 3.83 -1.12
CA SER A 172 19.21 3.73 -1.13
C SER A 172 18.66 4.32 -2.41
N GLY A 173 17.48 3.86 -2.81
CA GLY A 173 16.90 4.30 -4.06
C GLY A 173 15.47 3.82 -4.26
N VAL A 174 14.99 4.08 -5.46
CA VAL A 174 13.72 3.58 -6.00
C VAL A 174 14.03 2.69 -7.18
N ALA A 175 13.20 1.69 -7.41
CA ALA A 175 13.28 0.86 -8.60
C ALA A 175 11.89 0.53 -9.13
N PHE A 176 11.76 0.53 -10.44
CA PHE A 176 10.55 0.22 -11.17
C PHE A 176 10.78 -1.05 -11.98
N THR A 177 9.84 -1.99 -11.92
CA THR A 177 9.91 -3.26 -12.68
C THR A 177 9.35 -3.15 -14.10
N ALA A 178 8.72 -2.03 -14.41
CA ALA A 178 8.39 -1.57 -15.76
C ALA A 178 8.63 -0.06 -15.84
N ASP A 179 8.75 0.49 -17.05
CA ASP A 179 8.86 1.94 -17.23
C ASP A 179 7.58 2.63 -16.71
N PRO A 180 7.67 3.52 -15.69
CA PRO A 180 6.49 4.15 -15.09
C PRO A 180 5.84 5.20 -16.00
N VAL A 181 6.52 5.64 -17.08
CA VAL A 181 6.03 6.63 -18.04
C VAL A 181 5.46 5.96 -19.28
N THR A 182 6.21 5.04 -19.89
CA THR A 182 5.82 4.42 -21.16
C THR A 182 5.08 3.10 -20.99
N GLY A 183 5.23 2.44 -19.84
CA GLY A 183 4.79 1.07 -19.62
C GLY A 183 5.63 0.02 -20.36
N GLY A 184 6.78 0.41 -20.90
CA GLY A 184 7.73 -0.49 -21.54
C GLY A 184 8.31 -1.52 -20.56
N GLU A 185 8.67 -2.68 -21.11
CA GLU A 185 9.34 -3.74 -20.36
C GLU A 185 10.75 -3.30 -19.96
N GLY A 186 11.14 -3.58 -18.71
CA GLY A 186 12.49 -3.33 -18.23
C GLY A 186 12.52 -2.79 -16.80
N ILE A 187 13.58 -3.18 -16.07
CA ILE A 187 13.81 -2.70 -14.71
C ILE A 187 14.62 -1.41 -14.73
N ILE A 188 14.09 -0.35 -14.14
CA ILE A 188 14.74 0.95 -13.94
C ILE A 188 15.13 1.06 -12.47
N VAL A 189 16.36 1.49 -12.17
CA VAL A 189 16.87 1.65 -10.80
C VAL A 189 17.48 3.03 -10.66
N GLU A 190 17.09 3.75 -9.62
CA GLU A 190 17.58 5.09 -9.29
C GLU A 190 18.06 5.14 -7.84
N PRO A 191 19.35 5.43 -7.56
CA PRO A 191 20.42 5.69 -8.53
C PRO A 191 20.81 4.42 -9.30
N GLU A 192 21.38 4.60 -10.50
CA GLU A 192 21.89 3.49 -11.29
C GLU A 192 22.97 2.73 -10.50
N LEU A 193 22.90 1.39 -10.55
CA LEU A 193 23.86 0.50 -9.91
C LEU A 193 24.63 -0.27 -10.98
N GLU A 194 25.85 -0.67 -10.67
CA GLU A 194 26.69 -1.44 -11.58
C GLU A 194 27.05 -2.83 -11.02
N GLY A 195 27.46 -3.72 -11.93
CA GLY A 195 28.02 -5.01 -11.59
C GLY A 195 27.11 -5.89 -10.72
N LYS A 196 27.67 -6.43 -9.65
CA LYS A 196 27.02 -7.41 -8.78
C LYS A 196 25.79 -6.85 -8.06
N LEU A 197 25.87 -5.61 -7.56
CA LEU A 197 24.74 -4.97 -6.86
C LEU A 197 23.52 -4.80 -7.76
N ARG A 198 23.74 -4.41 -9.01
CA ARG A 198 22.67 -4.30 -10.00
C ARG A 198 22.00 -5.64 -10.26
N GLN A 199 22.78 -6.72 -10.39
CA GLN A 199 22.26 -8.07 -10.62
C GLN A 199 21.42 -8.55 -9.43
N GLU A 200 21.94 -8.43 -8.21
CA GLU A 200 21.25 -8.83 -6.99
C GLU A 200 19.93 -8.07 -6.79
N LEU A 201 19.94 -6.75 -7.00
CA LEU A 201 18.72 -5.95 -6.92
C LEU A 201 17.73 -6.32 -8.03
N THR A 202 18.20 -6.56 -9.25
CA THR A 202 17.34 -6.96 -10.38
C THR A 202 16.65 -8.30 -10.09
N GLU A 203 17.35 -9.28 -9.52
CA GLU A 203 16.76 -10.56 -9.11
C GLU A 203 15.71 -10.38 -8.02
N LEU A 204 16.01 -9.56 -7.01
CA LEU A 204 15.05 -9.21 -5.96
C LEU A 204 13.78 -8.56 -6.54
N LEU A 205 13.93 -7.60 -7.45
CA LEU A 205 12.81 -6.89 -8.07
C LEU A 205 11.93 -7.82 -8.92
N ARG A 206 12.54 -8.74 -9.69
CA ARG A 206 11.79 -9.77 -10.44
C ARG A 206 11.03 -10.70 -9.52
N ALA A 207 11.62 -11.09 -8.39
CA ALA A 207 10.94 -11.93 -7.41
C ALA A 207 9.76 -11.21 -6.75
N ILE A 208 9.89 -9.90 -6.47
CA ILE A 208 8.81 -9.06 -5.93
C ILE A 208 7.69 -8.89 -6.98
N GLU A 209 8.03 -8.58 -8.23
CA GLU A 209 7.04 -8.48 -9.31
C GLU A 209 6.30 -9.81 -9.52
N ALA A 210 7.01 -10.93 -9.58
CA ALA A 210 6.42 -12.25 -9.71
C ALA A 210 5.52 -12.61 -8.50
N HIS A 211 5.84 -12.10 -7.30
CA HIS A 211 5.01 -12.29 -6.13
C HIS A 211 3.65 -11.59 -6.25
N TYR A 212 3.63 -10.34 -6.74
CA TYR A 212 2.41 -9.56 -6.89
C TYR A 212 1.66 -9.83 -8.19
N GLY A 213 2.35 -10.26 -9.24
CA GLY A 213 1.77 -10.54 -10.56
C GLY A 213 1.55 -9.29 -11.43
N PHE A 214 2.08 -8.14 -11.03
CA PHE A 214 2.01 -6.88 -11.78
C PHE A 214 3.24 -6.00 -11.47
N PRO A 215 3.58 -5.04 -12.36
CA PRO A 215 4.73 -4.17 -12.14
C PRO A 215 4.64 -3.37 -10.83
N GLN A 216 5.75 -3.36 -10.12
CA GLN A 216 6.00 -2.72 -8.83
C GLN A 216 6.95 -1.54 -8.95
N ASP A 217 6.63 -0.51 -8.17
CA ASP A 217 7.49 0.59 -7.72
C ASP A 217 7.97 0.24 -6.29
N VAL A 218 9.27 0.10 -6.13
CA VAL A 218 9.92 -0.45 -4.93
C VAL A 218 10.93 0.55 -4.38
N GLU A 219 10.78 0.94 -3.12
CA GLU A 219 11.82 1.66 -2.38
C GLU A 219 12.77 0.65 -1.73
N TRP A 220 14.07 0.84 -1.90
CA TRP A 220 15.09 -0.08 -1.41
C TRP A 220 16.22 0.65 -0.68
N ALA A 221 16.88 -0.09 0.22
CA ALA A 221 18.12 0.30 0.86
C ALA A 221 19.11 -0.86 0.84
N TYR A 222 20.40 -0.55 0.94
CA TYR A 222 21.48 -1.52 1.03
C TYR A 222 22.33 -1.21 2.26
N GLU A 223 22.52 -2.20 3.11
CA GLU A 223 23.29 -2.08 4.35
C GLU A 223 23.98 -3.42 4.63
N GLY A 224 25.28 -3.38 4.93
CA GLY A 224 25.99 -4.55 5.45
C GLY A 224 26.01 -5.76 4.51
N GLY A 225 26.01 -5.53 3.20
CA GLY A 225 26.04 -6.62 2.21
C GLY A 225 24.67 -7.12 1.75
N ARG A 226 23.56 -6.46 2.12
CA ARG A 226 22.20 -6.96 1.82
C ARG A 226 21.25 -5.82 1.44
N PHE A 227 20.38 -6.10 0.47
CA PHE A 227 19.24 -5.24 0.13
C PHE A 227 18.07 -5.41 1.10
N TYR A 228 17.41 -4.31 1.40
CA TYR A 228 16.17 -4.23 2.16
C TYR A 228 15.09 -3.57 1.32
N VAL A 229 13.86 -4.10 1.40
CA VAL A 229 12.67 -3.52 0.79
C VAL A 229 11.99 -2.64 1.83
N LEU A 230 11.92 -1.34 1.55
CA LEU A 230 11.33 -0.34 2.43
C LEU A 230 9.87 -0.05 2.09
N GLN A 231 9.49 -0.23 0.83
CA GLN A 231 8.13 -0.09 0.32
C GLN A 231 7.98 -0.87 -1.00
N ALA A 232 6.79 -1.37 -1.29
CA ALA A 232 6.41 -1.89 -2.60
C ALA A 232 4.97 -1.51 -2.91
N ARG A 233 4.72 -1.01 -4.13
CA ARG A 233 3.38 -0.61 -4.59
C ARG A 233 3.19 -0.88 -6.09
N PRO A 234 1.95 -1.11 -6.56
CA PRO A 234 1.66 -1.22 -7.99
C PRO A 234 2.06 0.03 -8.78
N ILE A 235 2.62 -0.16 -9.97
CA ILE A 235 2.71 0.88 -10.99
C ILE A 235 1.35 0.98 -11.69
N THR A 236 0.55 1.98 -11.35
CA THR A 236 -0.82 2.16 -11.87
C THR A 236 -0.88 2.85 -13.24
N THR A 237 0.24 3.41 -13.72
CA THR A 237 0.34 4.05 -15.04
C THR A 237 0.45 3.04 -16.17
N VAL A 238 0.96 1.83 -15.89
CA VAL A 238 1.03 0.73 -16.84
C VAL A 238 -0.40 0.22 -17.06
N ARG A 239 -0.97 0.55 -18.22
CA ARG A 239 -2.31 0.08 -18.56
C ARG A 239 -2.25 -1.41 -18.90
N PRO A 240 -3.26 -2.21 -18.50
CA PRO A 240 -3.37 -3.57 -18.97
C PRO A 240 -3.39 -3.57 -20.50
N VAL A 241 -2.54 -4.41 -21.10
CA VAL A 241 -2.53 -4.62 -22.55
C VAL A 241 -3.74 -5.49 -22.89
N TRP A 242 -4.73 -4.85 -23.50
CA TRP A 242 -5.89 -5.56 -24.03
C TRP A 242 -5.45 -6.43 -25.20
N THR A 243 -5.46 -7.75 -25.02
CA THR A 243 -5.16 -8.71 -26.09
C THR A 243 -6.43 -9.28 -26.67
N ARG A 244 -6.47 -9.39 -28.00
CA ARG A 244 -7.49 -10.15 -28.72
C ARG A 244 -7.07 -11.60 -28.97
N ALA A 245 -5.88 -12.01 -28.54
CA ALA A 245 -5.25 -13.28 -28.90
C ALA A 245 -6.11 -14.53 -28.57
N PHE A 246 -7.00 -14.44 -27.58
CA PHE A 246 -7.89 -15.54 -27.22
C PHE A 246 -9.25 -15.52 -27.97
N PHE A 247 -9.63 -14.37 -28.52
CA PHE A 247 -10.96 -14.17 -29.11
C PHE A 247 -10.95 -14.02 -30.63
N ASP A 248 -9.88 -13.48 -31.23
CA ASP A 248 -9.78 -13.35 -32.70
C ASP A 248 -9.81 -14.72 -33.39
N GLU A 249 -9.34 -15.78 -32.71
CA GLU A 249 -9.43 -17.16 -33.23
C GLU A 249 -10.88 -17.69 -33.26
N ARG A 250 -11.74 -17.23 -32.34
CA ARG A 250 -13.14 -17.69 -32.23
C ARG A 250 -14.15 -16.71 -32.85
N PHE A 251 -13.82 -15.43 -32.93
CA PHE A 251 -14.66 -14.34 -33.39
C PHE A 251 -13.82 -13.35 -34.21
N PRO A 252 -13.57 -13.66 -35.50
CA PRO A 252 -12.73 -12.83 -36.37
C PRO A 252 -13.34 -11.45 -36.69
N HIS A 253 -14.59 -11.22 -36.28
CA HIS A 253 -15.28 -9.94 -36.42
C HIS A 253 -15.81 -9.47 -35.05
N PRO A 254 -15.80 -8.13 -34.78
CA PRO A 254 -16.38 -7.58 -33.58
C PRO A 254 -17.82 -8.05 -33.36
N VAL A 255 -18.09 -8.61 -32.18
CA VAL A 255 -19.45 -9.02 -31.80
C VAL A 255 -20.27 -7.76 -31.52
N SER A 256 -21.45 -7.64 -32.13
CA SER A 256 -22.33 -6.50 -31.88
C SER A 256 -22.79 -6.47 -30.41
N PRO A 257 -23.20 -5.32 -29.85
CA PRO A 257 -23.70 -5.25 -28.48
C PRO A 257 -24.86 -6.23 -28.20
N LEU A 258 -25.75 -6.45 -29.17
CA LEU A 258 -26.83 -7.44 -29.08
C LEU A 258 -26.30 -8.88 -29.15
N GLY A 259 -25.31 -9.15 -30.00
CA GLY A 259 -24.66 -10.46 -30.02
C GLY A 259 -23.95 -10.78 -28.69
N TRP A 260 -23.33 -9.76 -28.09
CA TRP A 260 -22.64 -9.89 -26.81
C TRP A 260 -23.60 -10.07 -25.64
N SER A 261 -24.78 -9.42 -25.64
CA SER A 261 -25.77 -9.64 -24.58
C SER A 261 -26.30 -11.08 -24.56
N VAL A 262 -26.30 -11.77 -25.70
CA VAL A 262 -26.72 -13.17 -25.82
C VAL A 262 -25.58 -14.14 -25.49
N LEU A 263 -24.37 -13.89 -26.01
CA LEU A 263 -23.26 -14.83 -25.91
C LEU A 263 -22.33 -14.58 -24.71
N GLY A 264 -22.25 -13.35 -24.21
CA GLY A 264 -21.23 -12.91 -23.26
C GLY A 264 -21.22 -13.73 -21.96
N ASP A 265 -22.40 -13.98 -21.38
CA ASP A 265 -22.49 -14.79 -20.14
C ASP A 265 -22.17 -16.27 -20.41
N LEU A 266 -22.61 -16.80 -21.54
CA LEU A 266 -22.27 -18.17 -21.95
C LEU A 266 -20.76 -18.34 -22.13
N VAL A 267 -20.12 -17.40 -22.83
CA VAL A 267 -18.67 -17.47 -23.07
C VAL A 267 -17.91 -17.24 -21.77
N ARG A 268 -18.30 -16.28 -20.94
CA ARG A 268 -17.72 -16.07 -19.60
C ARG A 268 -17.77 -17.32 -18.75
N ARG A 269 -18.95 -17.91 -18.57
CA ARG A 269 -19.11 -19.08 -17.72
C ARG A 269 -18.37 -20.27 -18.32
N ARG A 270 -18.68 -20.62 -19.55
CA ARG A 270 -18.32 -21.94 -20.11
C ARG A 270 -16.89 -22.00 -20.65
N ALA A 271 -16.35 -20.90 -21.14
CA ALA A 271 -15.00 -20.87 -21.71
C ALA A 271 -13.92 -20.43 -20.72
N PHE A 272 -14.29 -19.78 -19.60
CA PHE A 272 -13.31 -19.23 -18.67
C PHE A 272 -13.60 -19.63 -17.22
N VAL A 273 -14.75 -19.22 -16.66
CA VAL A 273 -15.04 -19.43 -15.23
C VAL A 273 -15.11 -20.92 -14.88
N ASP A 274 -15.86 -21.73 -15.63
CA ASP A 274 -16.02 -23.16 -15.37
C ASP A 274 -14.68 -23.92 -15.51
N PRO A 275 -13.87 -23.74 -16.57
CA PRO A 275 -12.51 -24.26 -16.63
C PRO A 275 -11.63 -23.86 -15.44
N LEU A 276 -11.63 -22.58 -15.03
CA LEU A 276 -10.86 -22.13 -13.87
C LEU A 276 -11.32 -22.82 -12.59
N ARG A 277 -12.64 -23.01 -12.43
CA ARG A 277 -13.24 -23.74 -11.31
C ARG A 277 -12.80 -25.23 -11.33
N TYR A 278 -12.75 -25.87 -12.49
CA TYR A 278 -12.22 -27.25 -12.64
C TYR A 278 -10.72 -27.35 -12.37
N LEU A 279 -9.97 -26.29 -12.64
CA LEU A 279 -8.54 -26.18 -12.31
C LEU A 279 -8.26 -25.86 -10.84
N GLY A 280 -9.32 -25.69 -10.02
CA GLY A 280 -9.20 -25.51 -8.57
C GLY A 280 -9.04 -24.06 -8.12
N TYR A 281 -9.37 -23.06 -8.95
CA TYR A 281 -9.45 -21.68 -8.49
C TYR A 281 -10.62 -21.49 -7.52
N GLU A 282 -10.38 -20.82 -6.39
CA GLU A 282 -11.37 -20.63 -5.31
C GLU A 282 -12.49 -19.64 -5.70
N ASP A 283 -12.17 -18.53 -6.40
CA ASP A 283 -13.13 -17.47 -6.76
C ASP A 283 -13.06 -17.05 -8.24
N PRO A 284 -13.29 -17.97 -9.21
CA PRO A 284 -13.13 -17.67 -10.63
C PRO A 284 -14.17 -16.68 -11.17
N ASP A 285 -15.27 -16.44 -10.44
CA ASP A 285 -16.30 -15.49 -10.81
C ASP A 285 -15.88 -14.02 -10.60
N GLU A 286 -14.90 -13.77 -9.73
CA GLU A 286 -14.37 -12.44 -9.42
C GLU A 286 -13.34 -11.94 -10.44
N VAL A 287 -12.88 -12.82 -11.34
CA VAL A 287 -11.90 -12.48 -12.37
C VAL A 287 -12.59 -11.66 -13.48
N GLU A 288 -12.15 -10.41 -13.69
CA GLU A 288 -12.60 -9.58 -14.82
C GLU A 288 -11.98 -10.10 -16.13
N ILE A 289 -12.67 -11.04 -16.78
CA ILE A 289 -12.19 -11.70 -18.01
C ILE A 289 -12.51 -10.87 -19.28
N PHE A 290 -13.55 -10.04 -19.21
CA PHE A 290 -14.00 -9.22 -20.34
C PHE A 290 -14.34 -7.80 -19.92
N ARG A 291 -14.02 -6.85 -20.81
CA ARG A 291 -14.55 -5.49 -20.75
C ARG A 291 -15.15 -5.11 -22.09
N LEU A 292 -16.41 -4.69 -22.08
CA LEU A 292 -17.06 -4.16 -23.28
C LEU A 292 -16.57 -2.73 -23.52
N ILE A 293 -15.86 -2.50 -24.63
CA ILE A 293 -15.47 -1.14 -25.02
C ILE A 293 -16.54 -0.59 -25.96
N ARG A 294 -17.14 0.54 -25.59
CA ARG A 294 -17.91 1.36 -26.54
C ARG A 294 -16.90 2.17 -27.36
N GLY A 295 -16.76 1.80 -28.63
CA GLY A 295 -16.19 2.67 -29.67
C GLY A 295 -17.31 3.42 -30.36
#